data_AF-A0A9Q1RGI7-F1
#
_entry.id   AF-A0A9Q1RGI7-F1
#
_cell.length_a   1.000
_cell.length_b   1.000
_cell.length_c   1.000
_cell.angle_alpha   90.00
_cell.angle_beta   90.00
_cell.angle_gamma   90.00
#
_symmetry.space_group_name_H-M   'P 1'
#
loop_
_entity.id
_entity.type
_entity.pdbx_description
1 polymer ?
#
loop_
_entity_poly.entity_id
_entity_poly.type
_entity_poly.pdbx_seq_one_letter_code
_entity_poly.pdbx_strand_id
1 'polypeptide(L)'
;MNVDKLLEVTTLDLYVKYHVQEFEKSIAFRFPCLLCSCKKDIDRGVTILDVKGVSLRNFTKPVREVILQLQKIDYDYYPVISDEHEDEPGEEAECLEKTVATSDVTRQPVGEKQPEIVY
;
A
#
# COMPACT_ATOMS: atom_id res chain seq x y z
N MET A 1 20.60 -8.70 6.87
CA MET A 1 19.90 -9.10 5.64
C MET A 1 20.93 -9.50 4.58
N ASN A 2 20.75 -10.65 3.92
CA ASN A 2 21.63 -11.08 2.82
C ASN A 2 20.87 -10.85 1.51
N VAL A 3 21.28 -9.82 0.76
CA VAL A 3 20.61 -9.41 -0.48
C VAL A 3 20.86 -10.43 -1.59
N ASP A 4 22.03 -11.04 -1.65
CA ASP A 4 22.40 -12.01 -2.68
C ASP A 4 21.45 -13.22 -2.64
N LYS A 5 21.21 -13.77 -1.45
CA LYS A 5 20.24 -14.86 -1.25
C LYS A 5 18.79 -14.48 -1.57
N LEU A 6 18.43 -13.21 -1.38
CA LEU A 6 17.08 -12.74 -1.73
C LEU A 6 16.92 -12.68 -3.25
N LEU A 7 17.93 -12.18 -3.95
CA LEU A 7 17.93 -12.08 -5.41
C LEU A 7 18.03 -13.43 -6.13
N GLU A 8 18.32 -14.53 -5.41
CA GLU A 8 18.19 -15.89 -5.95
C GLU A 8 16.74 -16.32 -6.15
N VAL A 9 15.79 -15.75 -5.39
CA VAL A 9 14.37 -16.16 -5.37
C VAL A 9 13.40 -15.05 -5.79
N THR A 10 13.90 -13.82 -5.97
CA THR A 10 13.10 -12.68 -6.45
C THR A 10 13.93 -11.75 -7.33
N THR A 11 13.28 -10.80 -7.97
CA THR A 11 13.92 -9.75 -8.77
C THR A 11 13.62 -8.37 -8.18
N LEU A 12 14.46 -7.40 -8.54
CA LEU A 12 14.23 -6.00 -8.15
C LEU A 12 12.94 -5.43 -8.75
N ASP A 13 12.61 -5.81 -9.99
CA ASP A 13 11.37 -5.39 -10.64
C ASP A 13 10.12 -5.89 -9.90
N LEU A 14 10.18 -7.13 -9.38
CA LEU A 14 9.11 -7.67 -8.54
C LEU A 14 8.97 -6.86 -7.24
N TYR A 15 10.09 -6.48 -6.61
CA TYR A 15 10.06 -5.64 -5.41
C TYR A 15 9.38 -4.29 -5.67
N VAL A 16 9.68 -3.64 -6.80
CA VAL A 16 9.00 -2.40 -7.21
C VAL A 16 7.50 -2.62 -7.44
N LYS A 17 7.12 -3.71 -8.13
CA LYS A 17 5.71 -4.05 -8.37
C LYS A 17 4.95 -4.31 -7.05
N TYR A 18 5.57 -5.00 -6.10
CA TYR A 18 4.98 -5.24 -4.78
C TYR A 18 4.83 -3.96 -3.96
N HIS A 19 5.77 -3.01 -4.06
CA HIS A 19 5.65 -1.71 -3.41
C HIS A 19 4.42 -0.96 -3.90
N VAL A 20 4.25 -0.86 -5.23
CA VAL A 20 3.05 -0.26 -5.85
C VAL A 20 1.79 -0.99 -5.41
N GLN A 21 1.79 -2.33 -5.46
CA GLN A 21 0.64 -3.12 -5.05
C GLN A 21 0.23 -2.87 -3.58
N GLU A 22 1.19 -2.73 -2.65
CA GLU A 22 0.88 -2.43 -1.25
C GLU A 22 0.37 -1.00 -1.05
N PHE A 23 0.85 -0.04 -1.84
CA PHE A 23 0.29 1.31 -1.89
C PHE A 23 -1.18 1.29 -2.36
N GLU A 24 -1.45 0.63 -3.49
CA GLU A 24 -2.81 0.48 -4.04
C GLU A 24 -3.77 -0.19 -3.05
N LYS A 25 -3.33 -1.25 -2.35
CA LYS A 25 -4.14 -1.87 -1.29
C LYS A 25 -4.42 -0.92 -0.13
N SER A 26 -3.47 -0.04 0.19
CA SER A 26 -3.64 0.92 1.27
C SER A 26 -4.70 1.94 0.90
N ILE A 27 -4.69 2.44 -0.33
CA ILE A 27 -5.69 3.37 -0.87
C ILE A 27 -7.06 2.70 -0.99
N ALA A 28 -7.12 1.49 -1.52
CA ALA A 28 -8.39 0.80 -1.77
C ALA A 28 -9.07 0.27 -0.50
N PHE A 29 -8.30 -0.10 0.53
CA PHE A 29 -8.86 -0.82 1.70
C PHE A 29 -8.49 -0.21 3.04
N ARG A 30 -7.22 0.17 3.26
CA ARG A 30 -6.76 0.61 4.60
C ARG A 30 -7.27 2.01 4.92
N PHE A 31 -7.08 2.99 4.03
CA PHE A 31 -7.53 4.37 4.25
C PHE A 31 -9.05 4.46 4.38
N PRO A 32 -9.89 3.87 3.50
CA PRO A 32 -11.35 3.89 3.67
C PRO A 32 -11.81 3.32 5.01
N CYS A 33 -11.19 2.24 5.48
CA CYS A 33 -11.50 1.64 6.78
C CYS A 33 -11.11 2.57 7.95
N LEU A 34 -9.99 3.27 7.84
CA LEU A 34 -9.50 4.22 8.84
C LEU A 34 -10.38 5.48 8.88
N LEU A 35 -10.77 6.02 7.72
CA LEU A 35 -11.72 7.14 7.60
C LEU A 35 -13.01 6.84 8.37
N CYS A 36 -13.63 5.69 8.11
CA CYS A 36 -14.85 5.25 8.78
C CYS A 36 -14.69 5.13 10.31
N SER A 37 -13.50 4.77 10.78
CA SER A 37 -13.23 4.51 12.21
C SER A 37 -12.78 5.77 12.96
N CYS A 38 -12.09 6.68 12.30
CA CYS A 38 -11.41 7.81 12.93
C CYS A 38 -12.19 9.14 12.86
N LYS A 39 -13.25 9.23 12.04
CA LYS A 39 -14.04 10.48 11.82
C LYS A 39 -13.15 11.69 11.47
N LYS A 40 -12.06 11.42 10.77
CA LYS A 40 -11.04 12.35 10.32
C LYS A 40 -10.45 11.81 9.04
N ASP A 41 -10.10 12.71 8.14
CA ASP A 41 -9.43 12.33 6.90
C ASP A 41 -8.02 11.82 7.19
N ILE A 42 -7.80 10.54 6.88
CA ILE A 42 -6.53 9.84 6.95
C ILE A 42 -6.22 9.33 5.55
N ASP A 43 -5.36 10.08 4.86
CA ASP A 43 -4.91 9.84 3.49
C ASP A 43 -3.42 9.43 3.42
N ARG A 44 -2.73 9.39 4.56
CA ARG A 44 -1.28 9.17 4.66
C ARG A 44 -0.92 8.04 5.60
N GLY A 45 0.14 7.31 5.23
CA GLY A 45 0.78 6.30 6.06
C GLY A 45 2.05 6.79 6.75
N VAL A 46 2.46 6.09 7.81
CA VAL A 46 3.76 6.30 8.47
C VAL A 46 4.64 5.07 8.21
N THR A 47 5.76 5.26 7.52
CA THR A 47 6.75 4.20 7.29
C THR A 47 7.81 4.24 8.40
N ILE A 48 7.95 3.14 9.12
CA ILE A 48 8.98 2.95 10.16
C ILE A 48 10.01 1.96 9.62
N LEU A 49 11.27 2.37 9.54
CA LEU A 49 12.36 1.56 9.02
C LEU A 49 13.36 1.22 10.13
N ASP A 50 13.46 -0.06 10.51
CA ASP A 50 14.52 -0.55 11.38
C ASP A 50 15.83 -0.70 10.59
N VAL A 51 16.77 0.19 10.86
CA VAL A 51 18.07 0.25 10.18
C VAL A 51 19.18 -0.46 10.96
N LYS A 52 18.85 -1.22 12.01
CA LYS A 52 19.86 -1.94 12.80
C LYS A 52 20.59 -2.96 11.92
N GLY A 53 21.92 -2.82 11.84
CA GLY A 53 22.78 -3.69 11.04
C GLY A 53 22.78 -3.40 9.54
N VAL A 54 22.14 -2.30 9.10
CA VAL A 54 22.30 -1.75 7.75
C VAL A 54 23.56 -0.87 7.73
N SER A 55 24.43 -1.08 6.75
CA SER A 55 25.66 -0.31 6.56
C SER A 55 25.73 0.25 5.14
N LEU A 56 26.62 1.22 4.90
CA LEU A 56 26.87 1.77 3.56
C LEU A 56 27.23 0.70 2.52
N ARG A 57 27.80 -0.45 2.94
CA ARG A 57 28.12 -1.57 2.06
C ARG A 57 26.88 -2.24 1.46
N ASN A 58 25.72 -2.12 2.12
CA ASN A 58 24.46 -2.68 1.65
C ASN A 58 23.83 -1.86 0.51
N PHE A 59 24.19 -0.58 0.38
CA PHE A 59 23.72 0.30 -0.69
C PHE A 59 24.51 0.10 -1.97
N THR A 60 24.49 -1.12 -2.51
CA THR A 60 25.10 -1.46 -3.80
C THR A 60 24.38 -0.70 -4.94
N LYS A 61 25.01 -0.62 -6.12
CA LYS A 61 24.39 0.02 -7.30
C LYS A 61 22.94 -0.43 -7.56
N PRO A 62 22.63 -1.75 -7.64
CA PRO A 62 21.26 -2.20 -7.92
C PRO A 62 20.26 -1.79 -6.83
N VAL A 63 20.65 -1.84 -5.55
CA VAL A 63 19.78 -1.41 -4.45
C VAL A 63 19.49 0.09 -4.52
N ARG A 64 20.49 0.91 -4.85
CA ARG A 64 20.30 2.36 -5.01
C ARG A 64 19.38 2.71 -6.17
N GLU A 65 19.51 2.01 -7.28
CA GLU A 65 18.66 2.22 -8.45
C GLU A 65 17.19 1.95 -8.11
N VAL A 66 16.91 0.89 -7.36
CA VAL A 66 15.56 0.58 -6.87
C VAL A 66 15.05 1.64 -5.92
N ILE A 67 15.86 2.11 -4.95
CA ILE A 67 15.43 3.18 -4.04
C ILE A 67 15.04 4.44 -4.82
N LEU A 68 15.84 4.81 -5.83
CA LEU A 68 15.54 5.97 -6.68
C LEU A 68 14.27 5.76 -7.51
N GLN A 69 14.06 4.55 -8.03
CA GLN A 69 12.82 4.20 -8.75
C GLN A 69 11.60 4.30 -7.84
N LEU A 70 11.68 3.76 -6.61
CA LEU A 70 10.59 3.87 -5.64
C LEU A 70 10.28 5.33 -5.31
N GLN A 71 11.31 6.12 -4.98
CA GLN A 71 11.15 7.55 -4.70
C GLN A 71 10.49 8.29 -5.87
N LYS A 72 10.90 7.98 -7.10
CA LYS A 72 10.31 8.57 -8.29
C LYS A 72 8.85 8.16 -8.45
N ILE A 73 8.52 6.89 -8.26
CA ILE A 73 7.14 6.38 -8.35
C ILE A 73 6.26 7.06 -7.29
N ASP A 74 6.72 7.09 -6.04
CA ASP A 74 5.99 7.68 -4.92
C ASP A 74 5.70 9.17 -5.19
N TYR A 75 6.69 9.91 -5.68
CA TYR A 75 6.54 11.33 -5.96
C TYR A 75 5.69 11.63 -7.20
N ASP A 76 5.90 10.89 -8.29
CA ASP A 76 5.27 11.15 -9.58
C ASP A 76 3.80 10.68 -9.62
N TYR A 77 3.46 9.56 -8.94
CA TYR A 77 2.14 8.93 -9.05
C TYR A 77 1.29 8.98 -7.77
N TYR A 78 1.89 9.21 -6.60
CA TYR A 78 1.18 9.29 -5.32
C TYR A 78 1.47 10.63 -4.63
N PRO A 79 1.07 11.76 -5.25
CA PRO A 79 1.31 13.07 -4.69
C PRO A 79 0.62 13.20 -3.34
N VAL A 80 1.30 13.87 -2.42
CA VAL A 80 0.71 14.29 -1.16
C VAL A 80 -0.39 15.29 -1.48
N ILE A 81 -1.64 14.98 -1.15
CA ILE A 81 -2.77 15.89 -1.34
C ILE A 81 -2.60 17.00 -0.30
N SER A 82 -2.04 18.13 -0.71
CA SER A 82 -2.08 19.37 0.07
C SER A 82 -3.48 19.95 -0.08
N ASP A 83 -4.21 19.97 1.03
CA ASP A 83 -5.60 20.44 1.13
C ASP A 83 -5.77 21.84 0.53
N GLU A 84 -6.42 21.90 -0.64
CA GLU A 84 -7.17 23.05 -1.11
C GLU A 84 -8.56 22.58 -1.56
N HIS A 85 -9.29 21.85 -0.71
CA HIS A 85 -10.71 21.57 -0.95
C HIS A 85 -11.54 22.07 0.23
N GLU A 86 -12.41 23.05 -0.08
CA GLU A 86 -13.48 23.51 0.79
C GLU A 86 -14.42 22.33 1.09
N ASP A 87 -14.81 22.20 2.36
CA ASP A 87 -15.67 21.13 2.87
C ASP A 87 -17.05 21.14 2.18
N GLU A 88 -17.30 20.19 1.27
CA GLU A 88 -18.65 19.88 0.77
C GLU A 88 -19.19 18.61 1.48
N PRO A 89 -20.22 18.74 2.34
CA PRO A 89 -20.71 17.61 3.14
C PRO A 89 -21.72 16.80 2.31
N GLY A 90 -21.26 15.77 1.60
CA GLY A 90 -22.14 15.02 0.69
C GLY A 90 -21.98 13.50 0.62
N GLU A 91 -20.82 12.92 0.89
CA GLU A 91 -20.54 11.53 0.45
C GLU A 91 -20.20 10.53 1.58
N GLU A 92 -19.87 11.00 2.79
CA GLU A 92 -19.49 10.15 3.93
C GLU A 92 -20.59 9.15 4.36
N ALA A 93 -21.86 9.48 4.14
CA ALA A 93 -22.97 8.65 4.58
C ALA A 93 -23.19 7.40 3.71
N GLU A 94 -22.79 7.43 2.42
CA GLU A 94 -23.06 6.32 1.50
C GLU A 94 -22.08 5.15 1.67
N CYS A 95 -20.84 5.45 2.08
CA CYS A 95 -19.80 4.45 2.27
C CYS A 95 -20.03 3.60 3.54
N LEU A 96 -20.63 4.20 4.58
CA LEU A 96 -20.90 3.51 5.85
C LEU A 96 -21.97 2.41 5.70
N GLU A 97 -23.04 2.67 4.94
CA GLU A 97 -24.12 1.69 4.75
C GLU A 97 -23.69 0.48 3.91
N LYS A 98 -22.87 0.69 2.87
CA LYS A 98 -22.40 -0.39 1.98
C LYS A 98 -21.45 -1.36 2.70
N THR A 99 -20.70 -0.89 3.70
CA THR A 99 -19.76 -1.73 4.45
C THR A 99 -20.46 -2.53 5.54
N VAL A 100 -21.41 -1.92 6.27
CA VAL A 100 -22.20 -2.62 7.30
C VAL A 100 -23.03 -3.76 6.70
N ALA A 101 -23.54 -3.58 5.47
CA ALA A 101 -24.28 -4.63 4.76
C ALA A 101 -23.42 -5.88 4.41
N THR A 102 -22.09 -5.74 4.31
CA THR A 102 -21.19 -6.87 4.03
C THR A 102 -20.73 -7.64 5.28
N SER A 103 -20.88 -7.05 6.48
CA SER A 103 -20.57 -7.72 7.76
C SER A 103 -21.64 -8.71 8.24
N ASP A 104 -22.84 -8.72 7.65
CA ASP A 104 -23.92 -9.68 7.95
C ASP A 104 -24.02 -10.85 6.94
N VAL A 105 -22.96 -11.11 6.16
CA VAL A 105 -22.83 -12.38 5.43
C VAL A 105 -22.01 -13.35 6.29
N THR A 106 -22.71 -14.32 6.86
CA THR A 106 -22.17 -15.47 7.60
C THR A 106 -20.92 -16.03 6.93
N ARG A 107 -19.84 -16.22 7.73
CA ARG A 107 -18.64 -16.99 7.35
C ARG A 107 -19.05 -18.30 6.67
N GLN A 108 -18.95 -18.36 5.34
CA GLN A 108 -18.91 -19.64 4.62
C GLN A 108 -17.47 -20.15 4.60
N PRO A 109 -17.23 -21.45 4.85
CA PRO A 109 -15.88 -22.01 4.88
C PRO A 109 -15.22 -21.96 3.50
N VAL A 110 -13.91 -21.70 3.49
CA VAL A 110 -13.06 -21.61 2.32
C VAL A 110 -13.12 -22.93 1.52
N GLY A 111 -13.85 -22.89 0.41
CA GLY A 111 -13.92 -23.95 -0.60
C GLY A 111 -13.65 -23.38 -1.99
N GLU A 112 -12.50 -23.78 -2.55
CA GLU A 112 -12.15 -23.89 -3.97
C GLU A 112 -12.66 -22.82 -4.95
N LYS A 113 -11.80 -21.82 -5.23
CA LYS A 113 -11.32 -21.37 -6.56
C LYS A 113 -10.74 -19.96 -6.43
N GLN A 114 -9.41 -19.84 -6.46
CA GLN A 114 -8.75 -18.55 -6.61
C GLN A 114 -8.87 -18.09 -8.08
N PRO A 115 -9.22 -16.83 -8.37
CA PRO A 115 -9.21 -16.32 -9.73
C PRO A 115 -7.77 -16.16 -10.24
N GLU A 116 -7.55 -16.61 -11.47
CA GLU A 116 -6.28 -16.51 -12.20
C GLU A 116 -6.02 -15.04 -12.57
N ILE A 117 -4.88 -14.51 -12.12
CA ILE A 117 -4.46 -13.14 -12.43
C ILE A 117 -3.65 -13.20 -13.72
N VAL A 118 -4.24 -12.75 -14.83
CA VAL A 118 -3.56 -12.63 -16.13
C VAL A 118 -2.75 -11.34 -16.14
N TYR A 119 -1.46 -11.44 -16.49
CA TYR A 119 -0.52 -10.32 -16.61
C TYR A 119 -0.74 -9.51 -17.88
#